data_AF-A0A2S9PN96-F1
#
_entry.id   AF-A0A2S9PN96-F1
#
_cell.length_a   1.000
_cell.length_b   1.000
_cell.length_c   1.000
_cell.angle_alpha   90.00
_cell.angle_beta   90.00
_cell.angle_gamma   90.00
#
_symmetry.space_group_name_H-M   'P 1'
#
loop_
_entity.id
_entity.type
_entity.pdbx_description
1 polymer ?
#
loop_
_entity_poly.entity_id
_entity_poly.type
_entity_poly.pdbx_seq_one_letter_code
_entity_poly.pdbx_strand_id
1 'polypeptide(L)'
;DQRHHLRLADLMAREVAEAEVVSLVEEAVTHRRWWVGQWPDGVAYVAGLVAQDVQDALLERYGRWPLCPVCASGDPHALDVEPELGEDPHWVCGKAGVVVAPVGGLT
;
A
#
# COMPACT_ATOMS: atom_id res chain seq x y z
N ASP A 1 -10.77 -14.00 5.18
CA ASP A 1 -9.43 -14.57 4.90
C ASP A 1 -8.41 -13.54 5.38
N GLN A 2 -7.50 -13.90 6.29
CA GLN A 2 -6.65 -12.99 7.07
C GLN A 2 -5.82 -12.00 6.21
N ARG A 3 -5.65 -12.28 4.92
CA ARG A 3 -4.88 -11.47 3.96
C ARG A 3 -5.52 -10.14 3.53
N HIS A 4 -6.84 -9.96 3.67
CA HIS A 4 -7.47 -8.66 3.37
C HIS A 4 -7.25 -7.65 4.51
N HIS A 5 -7.13 -8.13 5.75
CA HIS A 5 -7.04 -7.28 6.93
C HIS A 5 -5.71 -6.53 7.03
N LEU A 6 -4.63 -7.11 6.52
CA LEU A 6 -3.30 -6.49 6.58
C LEU A 6 -3.26 -5.15 5.83
N ARG A 7 -3.90 -5.06 4.65
CA ARG A 7 -3.87 -3.83 3.85
C ARG A 7 -4.74 -2.71 4.44
N LEU A 8 -5.83 -3.10 5.11
CA LEU A 8 -6.66 -2.16 5.86
C LEU A 8 -5.95 -1.65 7.12
N ALA A 9 -5.03 -2.41 7.70
CA ALA A 9 -4.29 -2.00 8.88
C ALA A 9 -3.48 -0.71 8.62
N ASP A 10 -2.83 -0.59 7.46
CA ASP A 10 -2.10 0.63 7.10
C ASP A 10 -3.01 1.85 6.95
N LEU A 11 -4.20 1.66 6.35
CA LEU A 11 -5.20 2.72 6.24
C LEU A 11 -5.72 3.15 7.62
N MET A 12 -5.95 2.20 8.51
CA MET A 12 -6.36 2.48 9.90
C MET A 12 -5.25 3.20 10.67
N ALA A 13 -3.99 2.76 10.54
CA ALA A 13 -2.83 3.38 11.18
C ALA A 13 -2.58 4.83 10.71
N ARG A 14 -3.10 5.19 9.54
CA ARG A 14 -3.03 6.54 8.98
C ARG A 14 -4.37 7.29 8.99
N GLU A 15 -5.36 6.75 9.70
CA GLU A 15 -6.68 7.38 9.91
C GLU A 15 -7.45 7.70 8.62
N VAL A 16 -7.27 6.90 7.56
CA VAL A 16 -7.94 7.07 6.25
C VAL A 16 -8.82 5.89 5.86
N ALA A 17 -9.21 5.03 6.82
CA ALA A 17 -10.03 3.84 6.57
C ALA A 17 -11.54 4.14 6.44
N GLU A 18 -11.91 5.19 5.73
CA GLU A 18 -13.31 5.53 5.42
C GLU A 18 -13.89 4.56 4.38
N ALA A 19 -15.22 4.40 4.35
CA ALA A 19 -15.89 3.44 3.47
C ALA A 19 -15.53 3.60 1.99
N GLU A 20 -15.36 4.83 1.52
CA GLU A 20 -14.94 5.09 0.13
C GLU A 20 -13.51 4.59 -0.12
N VAL A 21 -12.59 4.81 0.82
CA VAL A 21 -11.20 4.34 0.71
C VAL A 21 -11.11 2.82 0.84
N VAL A 22 -11.90 2.20 1.71
CA VAL A 22 -12.01 0.73 1.79
C VAL A 22 -12.48 0.15 0.45
N SER A 23 -13.41 0.82 -0.23
CA SER A 23 -13.88 0.41 -1.55
C SER A 23 -12.75 0.42 -2.60
N LEU A 24 -11.80 1.35 -2.51
CA LEU A 24 -10.61 1.36 -3.38
C LEU A 24 -9.74 0.10 -3.18
N VAL A 25 -9.58 -0.33 -1.91
CA VAL A 25 -8.83 -1.57 -1.61
C VAL A 25 -9.55 -2.78 -2.19
N GLU A 26 -10.87 -2.84 -2.08
CA GLU A 26 -11.67 -3.93 -2.63
C GLU A 26 -11.59 -4.00 -4.16
N GLU A 27 -11.61 -2.84 -4.83
CA GLU A 27 -11.42 -2.72 -6.27
C GLU A 27 -10.03 -3.23 -6.69
N ALA A 28 -8.97 -2.74 -6.04
CA ALA A 28 -7.60 -3.17 -6.28
C ALA A 28 -7.44 -4.70 -6.07
N VAL A 29 -7.95 -5.25 -4.97
CA VAL A 29 -7.91 -6.70 -4.73
C VAL A 29 -8.69 -7.48 -5.79
N THR A 30 -9.84 -6.96 -6.24
CA THR A 30 -10.64 -7.60 -7.28
C THR A 30 -9.89 -7.67 -8.61
N HIS A 31 -9.23 -6.57 -9.00
CA HIS A 31 -8.36 -6.55 -10.18
C HIS A 31 -7.22 -7.56 -10.08
N ARG A 32 -6.56 -7.67 -8.91
CA ARG A 32 -5.46 -8.63 -8.72
C ARG A 32 -5.91 -10.08 -8.61
N ARG A 33 -7.15 -10.36 -8.18
CA ARG A 33 -7.69 -11.72 -8.14
C ARG A 33 -7.78 -12.33 -9.54
N TRP A 34 -8.22 -11.57 -10.54
CA TRP A 34 -8.26 -12.05 -11.92
C TRP A 34 -6.86 -12.41 -12.42
N TRP A 35 -5.87 -11.56 -12.14
CA TRP A 35 -4.49 -11.75 -12.53
C TRP A 35 -3.87 -13.02 -11.91
N VAL A 36 -4.06 -13.24 -10.61
CA VAL A 36 -3.62 -14.49 -9.94
C VAL A 36 -4.32 -15.72 -10.52
N GLY A 37 -5.58 -15.59 -10.95
CA GLY A 37 -6.27 -16.67 -11.65
C GLY A 37 -5.59 -17.11 -12.95
N GLN A 38 -4.85 -16.20 -13.60
CA GLN A 38 -4.04 -16.50 -14.78
C GLN A 38 -2.61 -16.94 -14.41
N TRP A 39 -2.06 -16.43 -13.30
CA TRP A 39 -0.72 -16.74 -12.82
C TRP A 39 -0.69 -16.96 -11.30
N PRO A 40 -0.82 -18.22 -10.83
CA PRO A 40 -0.94 -18.52 -9.40
C PRO A 40 0.28 -18.13 -8.54
N ASP A 41 1.50 -18.29 -9.05
CA ASP A 41 2.72 -17.85 -8.33
C ASP A 41 2.73 -16.33 -8.11
N GLY A 42 1.90 -15.62 -8.87
CA GLY A 42 1.66 -14.20 -8.72
C GLY A 42 1.20 -13.78 -7.31
N VAL A 43 0.65 -14.70 -6.50
CA VAL A 43 0.14 -14.40 -5.15
C VAL A 43 1.16 -13.66 -4.28
N ALA A 44 2.45 -13.96 -4.41
CA ALA A 44 3.52 -13.35 -3.63
C ALA A 44 3.62 -11.82 -3.84
N TYR A 45 3.21 -11.31 -5.01
CA TYR A 45 3.33 -9.90 -5.39
C TYR A 45 2.08 -9.07 -5.03
N VAL A 46 0.95 -9.73 -4.73
CA VAL A 46 -0.36 -9.05 -4.60
C VAL A 46 -0.39 -8.06 -3.43
N ALA A 47 0.40 -8.27 -2.38
CA ALA A 47 0.47 -7.31 -1.28
C ALA A 47 1.01 -5.95 -1.74
N GLY A 48 2.15 -5.94 -2.42
CA GLY A 48 2.80 -4.72 -2.91
C GLY A 48 2.00 -4.07 -4.03
N LEU A 49 1.47 -4.86 -4.96
CA LEU A 49 0.66 -4.33 -6.06
C LEU A 49 -0.64 -3.68 -5.58
N VAL A 50 -1.34 -4.26 -4.60
CA VAL A 50 -2.55 -3.61 -4.06
C VAL A 50 -2.20 -2.34 -3.29
N ALA A 51 -1.07 -2.31 -2.57
CA ALA A 51 -0.64 -1.09 -1.90
C ALA A 51 -0.38 0.04 -2.91
N GLN A 52 0.31 -0.26 -4.02
CA GLN A 52 0.53 0.69 -5.12
C GLN A 52 -0.78 1.14 -5.77
N ASP A 53 -1.69 0.22 -6.10
CA ASP A 53 -3.00 0.56 -6.69
C ASP A 53 -3.82 1.52 -5.81
N VAL A 54 -3.76 1.31 -4.48
CA VAL A 54 -4.42 2.17 -3.51
C VAL A 54 -3.73 3.53 -3.38
N GLN A 55 -2.38 3.57 -3.43
CA GLN A 55 -1.65 4.83 -3.46
C GLN A 55 -2.02 5.67 -4.69
N ASP A 56 -2.07 5.06 -5.87
CA ASP A 56 -2.43 5.74 -7.11
C ASP A 56 -3.85 6.30 -7.03
N ALA A 57 -4.81 5.47 -6.60
CA ALA A 57 -6.20 5.90 -6.46
C ALA A 57 -6.37 7.02 -5.42
N LEU A 58 -5.64 6.96 -4.30
CA LEU A 58 -5.65 8.02 -3.29
C LEU A 58 -4.97 9.29 -3.80
N LEU A 59 -3.85 9.17 -4.52
CA LEU A 59 -3.12 10.31 -5.09
C LEU A 59 -4.01 11.12 -6.03
N GLU A 60 -4.78 10.45 -6.87
CA GLU A 60 -5.70 11.10 -7.82
C GLU A 60 -6.87 11.81 -7.13
N ARG A 61 -7.38 11.28 -6.01
CA ARG A 61 -8.64 11.74 -5.38
C ARG A 61 -8.45 12.62 -4.14
N TYR A 62 -7.44 12.34 -3.33
CA TYR A 62 -7.24 12.92 -2.01
C TYR A 62 -5.82 13.44 -1.78
N GLY A 63 -4.84 12.92 -2.53
CA GLY A 63 -3.44 13.30 -2.44
C GLY A 63 -2.56 12.17 -1.88
N ARG A 64 -1.34 12.55 -1.49
CA ARG A 64 -0.26 11.61 -1.16
C ARG A 64 -0.58 10.77 0.06
N TRP A 65 -0.41 9.45 -0.06
CA TRP A 65 -0.54 8.50 1.03
C TRP A 65 0.39 7.29 0.83
N PRO A 66 0.89 6.64 1.91
CA PRO A 66 0.95 7.16 3.25
C PRO A 66 2.06 8.21 3.36
N LEU A 67 1.83 9.30 4.11
CA LEU A 67 2.87 10.30 4.31
C LEU A 67 4.03 9.72 5.12
N CYS A 68 5.25 10.10 4.73
CA CYS A 68 6.48 9.65 5.36
C CYS A 68 6.62 10.21 6.79
N PRO A 69 6.68 9.37 7.84
CA PRO A 69 6.87 9.84 9.21
C PRO A 69 8.34 10.22 9.49
N VAL A 70 9.30 9.68 8.73
CA VAL A 70 10.75 9.90 8.94
C VAL A 70 11.16 11.33 8.63
N CYS A 71 10.54 11.95 7.64
CA CYS A 71 10.90 13.27 7.14
C CYS A 71 9.92 14.37 7.59
N ALA A 72 9.28 14.23 8.75
CA ALA A 72 8.20 15.10 9.23
C ALA A 72 8.55 16.61 9.30
N SER A 73 9.83 16.97 9.36
CA SER A 73 10.29 18.37 9.40
C SER A 73 10.49 19.02 8.01
N GLY A 74 10.30 18.28 6.92
CA GLY A 74 10.41 18.79 5.55
C GLY A 74 9.10 18.74 4.78
N ASP A 75 9.16 18.99 3.46
CA ASP A 75 7.99 18.88 2.58
C ASP A 75 7.39 17.46 2.63
N PRO A 76 6.07 17.33 2.87
CA PRO A 76 5.40 16.03 2.91
C PRO A 76 5.54 15.27 1.60
N HIS A 77 5.91 13.99 1.69
CA HIS A 77 5.96 13.06 0.57
C HIS A 77 5.38 11.71 0.99
N ALA A 78 4.93 10.94 -0.01
CA ALA A 78 4.49 9.57 0.21
C ALA A 78 5.70 8.65 0.46
N LEU A 79 5.47 7.55 1.19
CA LEU A 79 6.37 6.40 1.14
C LEU A 79 6.21 5.68 -0.20
N ASP A 80 7.26 4.98 -0.61
CA ASP A 80 7.26 4.12 -1.79
C ASP A 80 7.05 2.67 -1.35
N VAL A 81 6.52 1.82 -2.24
CA VAL A 81 6.47 0.36 -2.03
C VAL A 81 7.69 -0.26 -2.71
N GLU A 82 8.52 -0.96 -1.94
CA GLU A 82 9.70 -1.66 -2.45
C GLU A 82 9.70 -3.13 -2.01
N PRO A 83 10.08 -4.08 -2.89
CA PRO A 83 10.36 -3.86 -4.32
C PRO A 83 9.11 -3.42 -5.09
N GLU A 84 9.28 -2.57 -6.11
CA GLU A 84 8.18 -2.14 -7.00
C GLU A 84 7.41 -3.35 -7.57
N LEU A 85 8.14 -4.40 -7.96
CA LEU A 85 7.57 -5.72 -8.28
C LEU A 85 8.43 -6.81 -7.66
N GLY A 86 7.96 -7.37 -6.54
CA GLY A 86 8.63 -8.48 -5.87
C GLY A 86 7.87 -8.98 -4.66
N GLU A 87 8.38 -10.06 -4.07
CA GLU A 87 7.90 -10.58 -2.79
C GLU A 87 8.34 -9.68 -1.63
N ASP A 88 7.75 -9.91 -0.45
CA ASP A 88 8.09 -9.20 0.79
C ASP A 88 8.09 -7.65 0.67
N PRO A 89 6.96 -7.04 0.27
CA PRO A 89 6.88 -5.61 0.01
C PRO A 89 6.90 -4.79 1.31
N HIS A 90 7.61 -3.67 1.25
CA HIS A 90 7.84 -2.75 2.36
C HIS A 90 7.54 -1.31 1.96
N TRP A 91 7.06 -0.53 2.93
CA TRP A 91 7.04 0.91 2.87
C TRP A 91 8.44 1.48 3.10
N VAL A 92 8.94 2.24 2.13
CA VAL A 92 10.29 2.82 2.16
C VAL A 92 10.20 4.33 2.01
N CYS A 93 11.05 5.05 2.73
CA CYS A 93 11.28 6.45 2.43
C CYS A 93 12.43 6.56 1.43
N GLY A 94 12.13 6.76 0.15
CA GLY A 94 13.16 6.91 -0.89
C GLY A 94 14.15 8.06 -0.61
N LYS A 95 13.67 9.15 0.02
CA LYS A 95 14.52 10.30 0.38
C LYS A 95 15.55 9.99 1.46
N ALA A 96 15.16 9.22 2.47
CA ALA A 96 16.03 8.89 3.60
C ALA A 96 16.77 7.56 3.39
N GLY A 97 16.39 6.75 2.40
CA GLY A 97 16.98 5.44 2.12
C GLY A 97 16.72 4.42 3.23
N VAL A 98 15.57 4.49 3.89
CA VAL A 98 15.22 3.61 5.02
C VAL A 98 13.89 2.89 4.82
N VAL A 99 13.85 1.64 5.25
CA VAL A 99 12.61 0.88 5.41
C VAL A 99 11.86 1.41 6.63
N VAL A 100 10.57 1.68 6.45
CA VAL A 100 9.68 2.15 7.52
C VAL A 100 8.94 0.99 8.17
N ALA A 101 8.31 0.13 7.37
CA ALA A 101 7.56 -1.03 7.83
C ALA A 101 7.27 -2.00 6.66
N PRO A 102 6.98 -3.29 6.92
CA PRO A 102 6.34 -4.13 5.91
C PRO A 102 4.96 -3.56 5.52
N VAL A 103 4.51 -3.84 4.30
CA VAL A 103 3.13 -3.50 3.88
C VAL A 103 2.13 -4.23 4.79
N GLY A 104 1.20 -3.47 5.36
CA GLY A 104 0.24 -3.88 6.38
C GLY A 104 0.75 -3.79 7.83
N GLY A 105 1.97 -3.26 8.03
CA GLY A 105 2.62 -3.13 9.32
C GLY A 105 2.85 -1.69 9.79
N LEU A 106 2.23 -0.68 9.18
CA LEU A 106 2.31 0.69 9.68
C LEU A 106 1.64 0.81 11.06
N THR A 107 2.19 1.70 11.89
CA THR A 107 1.70 2.06 13.22
C THR A 107 1.55 3.57 13.38
#